data_AF-A0A5E6NUP2-F1
#
_entry.id   AF-A0A5E6NUP2-F1
#
_cell.length_a   1.000
_cell.length_b   1.000
_cell.length_c   1.000
_cell.angle_alpha   90.00
_cell.angle_beta   90.00
_cell.angle_gamma   90.00
#
_symmetry.space_group_name_H-M   'P 1'
#
loop_
_entity.id
_entity.type
_entity.pdbx_description
1 polymer ?
#
loop_
_entity_poly.entity_id
_entity_poly.type
_entity_poly.pdbx_seq_one_letter_code
_entity_poly.pdbx_strand_id
1 'polypeptide(L)'
;MDEIRNLEYEYDLMDNVTQRQNHISGLSEGFIYDALDRLTQSSTTGKIDDVDYSYAVSYQYDINGNITNKSDVGDYSYNAVNGVNSTHPHTPNSIAGLKTHTNNQDRTYTYDANGSMTKNGNKSITWTSFNKPKQFTKGTDSTTFTYGPDRSRYQKVQTRSSDNTTITTQYFGKVYEKIKQNTNTEHNILSI
;
A
#
# COMPACT_ATOMS: atom_id res chain seq x y z
N MET A 1 25.44 23.06 7.43
CA MET A 1 24.38 22.30 6.74
C MET A 1 23.27 22.23 7.76
N ASP A 2 22.11 22.81 7.48
CA ASP A 2 20.99 22.70 8.41
C ASP A 2 20.50 21.25 8.38
N GLU A 3 20.42 20.66 9.56
CA GLU A 3 19.91 19.31 9.73
C GLU A 3 18.42 19.31 9.39
N ILE A 4 18.05 18.71 8.26
CA ILE A 4 16.64 18.66 7.82
C ILE A 4 15.82 17.61 8.58
N ARG A 5 16.48 16.78 9.39
CA ARG A 5 15.86 15.68 10.15
C ARG A 5 16.80 15.18 11.25
N ASN A 6 16.29 15.04 12.46
CA ASN A 6 17.00 14.46 13.59
C ASN A 6 16.05 13.46 14.28
N LEU A 7 16.35 12.16 14.21
CA LEU A 7 15.48 11.10 14.71
C LEU A 7 16.07 10.39 15.93
N GLU A 8 15.24 10.23 16.94
CA GLU A 8 15.50 9.38 18.11
C GLU A 8 14.49 8.25 18.17
N TYR A 9 14.93 7.09 18.66
CA TYR A 9 14.14 5.86 18.73
C TYR A 9 14.24 5.24 20.12
N GLU A 10 13.10 4.84 20.66
CA GLU A 10 13.02 3.99 21.85
C GLU A 10 12.55 2.59 21.46
N TYR A 11 12.96 1.60 22.24
CA TYR A 11 12.70 0.19 21.98
C TYR A 11 12.21 -0.53 23.24
N ASP A 12 11.41 -1.58 23.07
CA ASP A 12 11.13 -2.55 24.12
C ASP A 12 12.23 -3.62 24.23
N LEU A 13 12.04 -4.62 25.09
CA LEU A 13 13.01 -5.72 25.30
C LEU A 13 13.10 -6.70 24.12
N MET A 14 12.18 -6.61 23.16
CA MET A 14 12.14 -7.42 21.94
C MET A 14 12.66 -6.64 20.72
N ASP A 15 13.25 -5.46 20.93
CA ASP A 15 13.73 -4.54 19.90
C ASP A 15 12.61 -3.99 18.99
N ASN A 16 11.35 -4.01 19.44
CA ASN A 16 10.28 -3.28 18.75
C ASN A 16 10.41 -1.79 19.05
N VAL A 17 10.30 -0.95 18.02
CA VAL A 17 10.32 0.51 18.17
C VAL A 17 9.05 0.95 18.91
N THR A 18 9.15 1.42 20.14
CA THR A 18 8.00 1.92 20.92
C THR A 18 7.76 3.41 20.73
N GLN A 19 8.81 4.16 20.36
CA GLN A 19 8.73 5.58 20.07
C GLN A 19 9.66 5.97 18.93
N ARG A 20 9.23 6.93 18.11
CA ARG A 20 10.09 7.68 17.19
C ARG A 20 9.85 9.18 17.38
N GLN A 21 10.89 9.93 17.70
CA GLN A 21 10.81 11.39 17.83
C GLN A 21 11.63 12.07 16.73
N ASN A 22 11.07 13.10 16.10
CA ASN A 22 11.82 14.00 15.22
C ASN A 22 12.06 15.34 15.93
N HIS A 23 13.29 15.58 16.37
CA HIS A 23 13.68 16.78 17.12
C HIS A 23 13.65 18.06 16.28
N ILE A 24 13.67 17.95 14.95
CA ILE A 24 13.54 19.10 14.06
C ILE A 24 12.08 19.52 13.90
N SER A 25 11.16 18.56 13.74
CA SER A 25 9.74 18.87 13.53
C SER A 25 8.92 18.90 14.82
N GLY A 26 9.45 18.42 15.95
CA GLY A 26 8.72 18.29 17.21
C GLY A 26 7.61 17.23 17.20
N LEU A 27 7.58 16.35 16.19
CA LEU A 27 6.62 15.24 16.13
C LEU A 27 7.15 14.04 16.92
N SER A 28 6.26 13.40 17.66
CA SER A 28 6.49 12.12 18.32
C SER A 28 5.49 11.09 17.81
N GLU A 29 5.99 9.90 17.51
CA GLU A 29 5.19 8.75 17.16
C GLU A 29 5.35 7.68 18.22
N GLY A 30 4.23 7.06 18.62
CA GLY A 30 4.19 5.98 19.59
C GLY A 30 3.63 4.70 18.98
N PHE A 31 4.15 3.55 19.39
CA PHE A 31 3.79 2.24 18.87
C PHE A 31 3.60 1.25 20.01
N ILE A 32 2.51 0.47 19.95
CA ILE A 32 2.19 -0.57 20.94
C ILE A 32 2.05 -1.90 20.23
N TYR A 33 2.60 -2.95 20.83
CA TYR A 33 2.65 -4.30 20.28
C TYR A 33 1.88 -5.27 21.17
N ASP A 34 1.36 -6.35 20.57
CA ASP A 34 0.92 -7.51 21.34
C ASP A 34 2.09 -8.45 21.65
N ALA A 35 1.81 -9.55 22.37
CA ALA A 35 2.83 -10.53 22.76
C ALA A 35 3.44 -11.32 21.59
N LEU A 36 2.98 -11.10 20.34
CA LEU A 36 3.52 -11.71 19.13
C LEU A 36 4.24 -10.67 18.25
N ASP A 37 4.63 -9.52 18.84
CA ASP A 37 5.31 -8.41 18.17
C ASP A 37 4.49 -7.79 17.01
N ARG A 38 3.15 -7.90 17.08
CA ARG A 38 2.26 -7.27 16.08
C ARG A 38 1.80 -5.91 16.58
N LEU A 39 1.91 -4.90 15.73
CA LEU A 39 1.50 -3.53 16.03
C LEU A 39 -0.01 -3.45 16.28
N THR A 40 -0.45 -3.12 17.49
CA THR A 40 -1.86 -2.96 17.88
C THR A 40 -2.30 -1.51 17.93
N GLN A 41 -1.36 -0.57 18.09
CA GLN A 41 -1.64 0.87 18.02
C GLN A 41 -0.44 1.63 17.46
N SER A 42 -0.71 2.62 16.62
CA SER A 42 0.25 3.67 16.25
C SER A 42 -0.38 5.03 16.47
N SER A 43 0.36 5.98 17.04
CA SER A 43 -0.08 7.36 17.20
C SER A 43 0.97 8.36 16.72
N THR A 44 0.52 9.55 16.32
CA THR A 44 1.38 10.71 16.04
C THR A 44 0.84 11.90 16.81
N THR A 45 1.71 12.52 17.60
CA THR A 45 1.42 13.74 18.35
C THR A 45 2.50 14.79 18.11
N GLY A 46 2.17 16.05 18.39
CA GLY A 46 3.12 17.16 18.30
C GLY A 46 2.49 18.38 17.64
N LYS A 47 3.32 19.37 17.33
CA LYS A 47 2.86 20.64 16.80
C LYS A 47 3.85 21.16 15.75
N ILE A 48 3.35 21.47 14.55
CA ILE A 48 4.14 22.10 13.47
C ILE A 48 3.40 23.35 13.04
N ASP A 49 4.09 24.49 12.97
CA ASP A 49 3.53 25.76 12.47
C ASP A 49 2.17 26.12 13.08
N ASP A 50 2.05 25.99 14.40
CA ASP A 50 0.82 26.20 15.16
C ASP A 50 -0.35 25.22 14.91
N VAL A 51 -0.10 24.13 14.17
CA VAL A 51 -1.07 23.05 13.94
C VAL A 51 -0.78 21.88 14.87
N ASP A 52 -1.76 21.54 15.72
CA ASP A 52 -1.70 20.37 16.58
C ASP A 52 -1.98 19.08 15.80
N TYR A 53 -1.10 18.11 15.96
CA TYR A 53 -1.25 16.75 15.47
C TYR A 53 -1.62 15.85 16.64
N SER A 54 -2.71 15.10 16.47
CA SER A 54 -3.15 14.08 17.42
C SER A 54 -3.92 13.02 16.64
N TYR A 55 -3.19 12.07 16.09
CA TYR A 55 -3.75 10.99 15.28
C TYR A 55 -3.40 9.65 15.90
N ALA A 56 -4.36 8.71 15.92
CA ALA A 56 -4.15 7.36 16.41
C ALA A 56 -4.87 6.35 15.52
N VAL A 57 -4.21 5.23 15.28
CA VAL A 57 -4.75 4.08 14.56
C VAL A 57 -4.61 2.86 15.45
N SER A 58 -5.69 2.12 15.62
CA SER A 58 -5.67 0.80 16.25
C SER A 58 -5.81 -0.31 15.21
N TYR A 59 -5.23 -1.46 15.53
CA TYR A 59 -5.21 -2.66 14.71
C TYR A 59 -5.68 -3.83 15.57
N GLN A 60 -6.53 -4.67 15.01
CA GLN A 60 -6.98 -5.91 15.62
C GLN A 60 -6.63 -7.07 14.71
N TYR A 61 -6.28 -8.20 15.31
CA TYR A 61 -5.87 -9.40 14.59
C TYR A 61 -6.62 -10.62 15.09
N ASP A 62 -6.81 -11.60 14.20
CA ASP A 62 -7.15 -12.95 14.62
C ASP A 62 -5.90 -13.72 15.08
N ILE A 63 -6.11 -14.96 15.53
CA ILE A 63 -5.03 -15.84 15.99
C ILE A 63 -4.07 -16.25 14.87
N ASN A 64 -4.51 -16.19 13.61
CA ASN A 64 -3.73 -16.54 12.43
C ASN A 64 -2.95 -15.34 11.86
N GLY A 65 -3.05 -14.17 12.47
CA GLY A 65 -2.34 -12.95 12.06
C GLY A 65 -3.03 -12.14 10.98
N ASN A 66 -4.25 -12.49 10.58
CA ASN A 66 -5.04 -11.63 9.71
C ASN A 66 -5.52 -10.41 10.50
N ILE A 67 -5.45 -9.22 9.89
CA ILE A 67 -6.07 -8.02 10.45
C ILE A 67 -7.59 -8.22 10.40
N THR A 68 -8.30 -8.08 11.52
CA THR A 68 -9.77 -8.13 11.59
C THR A 68 -10.38 -6.74 11.59
N ASN A 69 -9.66 -5.73 12.09
CA ASN A 69 -10.06 -4.33 12.04
C ASN A 69 -8.83 -3.42 12.01
N LYS A 70 -8.94 -2.29 11.30
CA LYS A 70 -8.02 -1.16 11.41
C LYS A 70 -8.85 0.12 11.51
N SER A 71 -8.68 0.93 12.56
CA SER A 71 -9.68 1.95 12.94
C SER A 71 -9.98 3.04 11.90
N ASP A 72 -9.02 3.39 11.05
CA ASP A 72 -9.14 4.36 9.95
C ASP A 72 -9.46 3.67 8.59
N VAL A 73 -9.63 2.36 8.58
CA VAL A 73 -9.94 1.57 7.37
C VAL A 73 -11.24 0.77 7.51
N GLY A 74 -11.51 0.13 8.63
CA GLY A 74 -12.71 -0.69 8.86
C GLY A 74 -12.42 -2.14 9.16
N ASP A 75 -13.48 -2.95 9.10
CA ASP A 75 -13.51 -4.37 9.43
C ASP A 75 -13.15 -5.22 8.22
N TYR A 76 -12.17 -6.10 8.38
CA TYR A 76 -11.72 -7.01 7.35
C TYR A 76 -12.46 -8.33 7.49
N SER A 77 -13.01 -8.82 6.39
CA SER A 77 -13.52 -10.18 6.32
C SER A 77 -12.60 -11.03 5.44
N TYR A 78 -12.55 -12.30 5.78
CA TYR A 78 -11.88 -13.34 5.03
C TYR A 78 -12.90 -14.43 4.75
N ASN A 79 -12.91 -14.97 3.54
CA ASN A 79 -13.76 -16.12 3.26
C ASN A 79 -13.22 -17.33 4.05
N ALA A 80 -13.97 -17.82 5.03
CA ALA A 80 -14.01 -19.26 5.30
C ALA A 80 -15.14 -19.81 4.45
N VAL A 81 -14.83 -20.61 3.42
CA VAL A 81 -15.90 -21.21 2.61
C VAL A 81 -16.52 -22.33 3.44
N ASN A 82 -17.66 -22.06 4.10
CA ASN A 82 -18.48 -23.08 4.77
C ASN A 82 -17.66 -24.00 5.72
N GLY A 83 -16.75 -23.44 6.52
CA GLY A 83 -15.93 -24.22 7.46
C GLY A 83 -14.80 -25.05 6.84
N VAL A 84 -14.57 -24.91 5.53
CA VAL A 84 -13.40 -25.47 4.84
C VAL A 84 -12.36 -24.37 4.69
N ASN A 85 -11.09 -24.69 4.95
CA ASN A 85 -9.96 -23.79 4.71
C ASN A 85 -10.11 -23.16 3.32
N SER A 86 -10.30 -21.84 3.27
CA SER A 86 -10.05 -21.10 2.04
C SER A 86 -8.66 -21.49 1.56
N THR A 87 -8.52 -21.77 0.27
CA THR A 87 -7.20 -21.98 -0.36
C THR A 87 -6.29 -20.77 -0.20
N HIS A 88 -6.86 -19.63 0.24
CA HIS A 88 -6.19 -18.36 0.46
C HIS A 88 -6.66 -17.76 1.80
N PRO A 89 -6.20 -18.29 2.96
CA PRO A 89 -6.69 -17.86 4.28
C PRO A 89 -6.25 -16.44 4.67
N HIS A 90 -5.30 -15.87 3.93
CA HIS A 90 -4.73 -14.54 4.16
C HIS A 90 -5.14 -13.51 3.10
N THR A 91 -6.15 -13.83 2.27
CA THR A 91 -6.68 -12.89 1.29
C THR A 91 -8.03 -12.33 1.76
N PRO A 92 -8.11 -11.05 2.17
CA PRO A 92 -9.38 -10.47 2.59
C PRO A 92 -10.33 -10.43 1.39
N ASN A 93 -11.57 -10.88 1.58
CA ASN A 93 -12.60 -10.84 0.52
C ASN A 93 -13.41 -9.54 0.56
N SER A 94 -13.45 -8.88 1.71
CA SER A 94 -14.03 -7.55 1.83
C SER A 94 -13.45 -6.74 2.99
N ILE A 95 -13.65 -5.43 2.90
CA ILE A 95 -13.49 -4.52 4.03
C ILE A 95 -14.78 -3.72 4.15
N ALA A 96 -15.40 -3.71 5.32
CA ALA A 96 -16.62 -2.99 5.63
C ALA A 96 -16.41 -1.89 6.67
N GLY A 97 -17.36 -0.95 6.78
CA GLY A 97 -17.32 0.08 7.82
C GLY A 97 -16.24 1.14 7.59
N LEU A 98 -15.88 1.39 6.32
CA LEU A 98 -14.95 2.44 5.92
C LEU A 98 -15.48 3.81 6.38
N LYS A 99 -14.90 4.35 7.46
CA LYS A 99 -15.16 5.72 7.93
C LYS A 99 -14.39 6.74 7.08
N THR A 100 -14.71 6.84 5.80
CA THR A 100 -14.34 8.05 5.03
C THR A 100 -15.47 9.06 5.14
N HIS A 101 -15.13 10.34 5.27
CA HIS A 101 -16.02 11.44 5.69
C HIS A 101 -17.28 11.68 4.84
N THR A 102 -17.58 10.87 3.83
CA THR A 102 -18.67 11.15 2.90
C THR A 102 -19.39 9.94 2.29
N ASN A 103 -19.30 8.71 2.85
CA ASN A 103 -20.23 7.57 2.64
C ASN A 103 -19.58 6.22 2.97
N ASN A 104 -20.41 5.19 3.18
CA ASN A 104 -19.97 3.79 3.29
C ASN A 104 -19.28 3.35 1.98
N GLN A 105 -18.03 2.94 2.05
CA GLN A 105 -17.18 2.59 0.89
C GLN A 105 -16.74 1.12 0.98
N ASP A 106 -17.64 0.22 1.36
CA ASP A 106 -17.32 -1.21 1.46
C ASP A 106 -16.63 -1.70 0.19
N ARG A 107 -15.51 -2.39 0.37
CA ARG A 107 -14.70 -2.92 -0.73
C ARG A 107 -14.84 -4.42 -0.77
N THR A 108 -14.96 -4.96 -1.97
CA THR A 108 -14.91 -6.39 -2.22
C THR A 108 -13.73 -6.73 -3.13
N TYR A 109 -13.19 -7.91 -2.91
CA TYR A 109 -12.03 -8.44 -3.61
C TYR A 109 -12.32 -9.83 -4.14
N THR A 110 -11.77 -10.13 -5.32
CA THR A 110 -11.76 -11.48 -5.88
C THR A 110 -10.34 -11.87 -6.21
N TYR A 111 -10.08 -13.16 -6.25
CA TYR A 111 -8.75 -13.73 -6.46
C TYR A 111 -8.84 -14.85 -7.48
N ASP A 112 -7.75 -15.11 -8.19
CA ASP A 112 -7.59 -16.34 -8.96
C ASP A 112 -7.14 -17.52 -8.06
N ALA A 113 -6.98 -18.70 -8.65
CA ALA A 113 -6.58 -19.91 -7.92
C ALA A 113 -5.18 -19.80 -7.26
N ASN A 114 -4.32 -18.88 -7.72
CA ASN A 114 -3.00 -18.65 -7.14
C ASN A 114 -3.02 -17.63 -5.99
N GLY A 115 -4.20 -17.10 -5.63
CA GLY A 115 -4.35 -16.07 -4.60
C GLY A 115 -4.02 -14.66 -5.10
N SER A 116 -3.87 -14.49 -6.41
CA SER A 116 -3.60 -13.19 -7.02
C SER A 116 -4.91 -12.42 -7.20
N MET A 117 -4.98 -11.21 -6.64
CA MET A 117 -6.20 -10.39 -6.68
C MET A 117 -6.57 -10.04 -8.13
N THR A 118 -7.81 -10.32 -8.53
CA THR A 118 -8.34 -10.04 -9.88
C THR A 118 -9.34 -8.88 -9.90
N LYS A 119 -9.96 -8.56 -8.76
CA LYS A 119 -10.83 -7.40 -8.59
C LYS A 119 -10.59 -6.70 -7.26
N ASN A 120 -10.74 -5.38 -7.28
CA ASN A 120 -10.77 -4.49 -6.11
C ASN A 120 -11.83 -3.42 -6.37
N GLY A 121 -13.06 -3.69 -5.95
CA GLY A 121 -14.23 -2.89 -6.34
C GLY A 121 -14.34 -2.74 -7.86
N ASN A 122 -14.31 -1.51 -8.37
CA ASN A 122 -14.39 -1.21 -9.81
C ASN A 122 -13.05 -1.34 -10.57
N LYS A 123 -11.99 -1.83 -9.90
CA LYS A 123 -10.69 -2.08 -10.54
C LYS A 123 -10.55 -3.55 -10.90
N SER A 124 -9.99 -3.83 -12.08
CA SER A 124 -9.63 -5.20 -12.48
C SER A 124 -8.12 -5.34 -12.60
N ILE A 125 -7.62 -6.54 -12.35
CA ILE A 125 -6.21 -6.87 -12.41
C ILE A 125 -6.05 -8.16 -13.22
N THR A 126 -5.15 -8.15 -14.19
CA THR A 126 -4.74 -9.37 -14.91
C THR A 126 -3.29 -9.69 -14.61
N TRP A 127 -2.94 -10.97 -14.70
CA TRP A 127 -1.65 -11.48 -14.31
C TRP A 127 -0.96 -12.18 -15.49
N THR A 128 0.37 -12.15 -15.50
CA THR A 128 1.20 -12.95 -16.40
C THR A 128 1.20 -14.42 -15.98
N SER A 129 1.59 -15.34 -16.86
CA SER A 129 1.76 -16.76 -16.53
C SER A 129 2.77 -17.05 -15.40
N PHE A 130 3.68 -16.12 -15.11
CA PHE A 130 4.65 -16.19 -14.02
C PHE A 130 4.26 -15.33 -12.80
N ASN A 131 2.97 -15.11 -12.61
CA ASN A 131 2.34 -14.48 -11.44
C ASN A 131 2.83 -13.05 -11.10
N LYS A 132 3.06 -12.22 -12.11
CA LYS A 132 3.27 -10.77 -11.96
C LYS A 132 2.09 -9.96 -12.51
N PRO A 133 1.80 -8.76 -11.99
CA PRO A 133 0.72 -7.94 -12.51
C PRO A 133 0.98 -7.57 -13.97
N LYS A 134 0.04 -7.84 -14.86
CA LYS A 134 0.11 -7.51 -16.29
C LYS A 134 -0.62 -6.21 -16.60
N GLN A 135 -1.84 -6.05 -16.08
CA GLN A 135 -2.64 -4.86 -16.33
C GLN A 135 -3.59 -4.57 -15.17
N PHE A 136 -3.70 -3.29 -14.81
CA PHE A 136 -4.75 -2.74 -13.97
C PHE A 136 -5.69 -1.91 -14.84
N THR A 137 -7.00 -2.04 -14.63
CA THR A 137 -8.01 -1.20 -15.29
C THR A 137 -8.98 -0.60 -14.28
N LYS A 138 -9.42 0.64 -14.51
CA LYS A 138 -10.48 1.31 -13.75
C LYS A 138 -11.32 2.14 -14.72
N GLY A 139 -12.52 1.67 -15.05
CA GLY A 139 -13.27 2.27 -16.16
C GLY A 139 -12.47 2.16 -17.45
N THR A 140 -12.21 3.29 -18.09
CA THR A 140 -11.42 3.38 -19.34
C THR A 140 -9.92 3.59 -19.10
N ASP A 141 -9.51 3.94 -17.88
CA ASP A 141 -8.10 4.11 -17.53
C ASP A 141 -7.41 2.76 -17.34
N SER A 142 -6.12 2.71 -17.67
CA SER A 142 -5.33 1.50 -17.48
C SER A 142 -3.87 1.76 -17.11
N THR A 143 -3.25 0.76 -16.49
CA THR A 143 -1.80 0.66 -16.29
C THR A 143 -1.34 -0.73 -16.67
N THR A 144 -0.47 -0.83 -17.67
CA THR A 144 0.05 -2.08 -18.22
C THR A 144 1.55 -2.21 -17.93
N PHE A 145 1.99 -3.41 -17.58
CA PHE A 145 3.38 -3.72 -17.31
C PHE A 145 3.93 -4.73 -18.33
N THR A 146 5.17 -4.52 -18.75
CA THR A 146 5.90 -5.45 -19.61
C THR A 146 7.22 -5.83 -18.97
N TYR A 147 7.58 -7.11 -19.12
CA TYR A 147 8.68 -7.75 -18.41
C TYR A 147 9.66 -8.36 -19.40
N GLY A 148 10.95 -8.32 -19.05
CA GLY A 148 12.01 -8.96 -19.81
C GLY A 148 12.04 -10.48 -19.56
N PRO A 149 12.94 -11.21 -20.25
CA PRO A 149 13.14 -12.64 -20.03
C PRO A 149 13.51 -13.01 -18.59
N ASP A 150 14.21 -12.11 -17.89
CA ASP A 150 14.57 -12.21 -16.47
C ASP A 150 13.39 -11.90 -15.52
N ARG A 151 12.20 -11.62 -16.08
CA ARG A 151 10.98 -11.20 -15.37
C ARG A 151 11.12 -9.86 -14.64
N SER A 152 12.13 -9.06 -14.95
CA SER A 152 12.24 -7.67 -14.49
C SER A 152 11.30 -6.80 -15.30
N ARG A 153 10.63 -5.85 -14.64
CA ARG A 153 9.76 -4.88 -15.33
C ARG A 153 10.65 -3.89 -16.07
N TYR A 154 10.52 -3.82 -17.40
CA TYR A 154 11.24 -2.82 -18.20
C TYR A 154 10.30 -1.75 -18.77
N GLN A 155 8.98 -1.96 -18.74
CA GLN A 155 8.02 -0.96 -19.22
C GLN A 155 6.77 -0.88 -18.35
N LYS A 156 6.30 0.35 -18.14
CA LYS A 156 4.99 0.69 -17.60
C LYS A 156 4.31 1.66 -18.57
N VAL A 157 3.10 1.34 -19.02
CA VAL A 157 2.26 2.23 -19.83
C VAL A 157 1.02 2.58 -19.04
N GLN A 158 0.76 3.87 -18.86
CA GLN A 158 -0.44 4.39 -18.22
C GLN A 158 -1.27 5.14 -19.25
N THR A 159 -2.54 4.79 -19.36
CA THR A 159 -3.49 5.49 -20.22
C THR A 159 -4.56 6.10 -19.33
N ARG A 160 -4.75 7.42 -19.49
CA ARG A 160 -5.86 8.17 -18.90
C ARG A 160 -6.76 8.61 -20.03
N SER A 161 -7.96 8.07 -20.09
CA SER A 161 -8.85 8.35 -21.22
C SER A 161 -9.50 9.72 -21.13
N SER A 162 -9.70 10.26 -19.93
CA SER A 162 -10.37 11.54 -19.72
C SER A 162 -9.64 12.73 -20.34
N ASP A 163 -8.31 12.67 -20.40
CA ASP A 163 -7.45 13.72 -20.97
C ASP A 163 -6.65 13.22 -22.19
N ASN A 164 -7.00 12.04 -22.73
CA ASN A 164 -6.30 11.37 -23.83
C ASN A 164 -4.77 11.26 -23.61
N THR A 165 -4.35 11.06 -22.36
CA THR A 165 -2.93 11.00 -22.01
C THR A 165 -2.42 9.57 -21.99
N THR A 166 -1.29 9.35 -22.66
CA THR A 166 -0.50 8.12 -22.49
C THR A 166 0.89 8.44 -21.98
N ILE A 167 1.26 7.82 -20.86
CA ILE A 167 2.58 7.91 -20.24
C ILE A 167 3.26 6.55 -20.37
N THR A 168 4.39 6.50 -21.05
CA THR A 168 5.24 5.31 -21.15
C THR A 168 6.51 5.55 -20.35
N THR A 169 6.72 4.77 -19.29
CA THR A 169 7.98 4.72 -18.55
C THR A 169 8.75 3.48 -18.97
N GLN A 170 9.97 3.65 -19.46
CA GLN A 170 10.91 2.58 -19.78
C GLN A 170 12.05 2.58 -18.76
N TYR A 171 12.32 1.43 -18.16
CA TYR A 171 13.37 1.23 -17.17
C TYR A 171 14.57 0.54 -17.81
N PHE A 172 15.76 1.09 -17.62
CA PHE A 172 17.01 0.53 -18.11
C PHE A 172 17.88 0.19 -16.90
N GLY A 173 17.72 -1.05 -16.42
CA GLY A 173 18.30 -1.48 -15.15
C GLY A 173 17.72 -0.69 -13.97
N LYS A 174 18.57 -0.46 -12.95
CA LYS A 174 18.20 0.30 -11.75
C LYS A 174 18.70 1.76 -11.76
N VAL A 175 19.30 2.20 -12.86
CA VAL A 175 20.07 3.45 -12.91
C VAL A 175 19.39 4.53 -13.73
N TYR A 176 18.41 4.17 -14.56
CA TYR A 176 17.84 5.11 -15.51
C TYR A 176 16.41 4.75 -15.88
N GLU A 177 15.58 5.77 -16.00
CA GLU A 177 14.25 5.67 -16.61
C GLU A 177 14.01 6.80 -17.62
N LYS A 178 13.26 6.46 -18.67
CA LYS A 178 12.76 7.40 -19.67
C LYS A 178 11.25 7.46 -19.58
N ILE A 179 10.70 8.66 -19.42
CA ILE A 179 9.27 8.89 -19.33
C ILE A 179 8.84 9.66 -20.59
N LYS A 180 7.95 9.07 -21.38
CA LYS A 180 7.32 9.74 -22.51
C LYS A 180 5.85 9.98 -22.21
N GLN A 181 5.44 11.24 -22.10
CA GLN A 181 4.05 11.65 -21.96
C GLN A 181 3.62 12.38 -23.23
N ASN A 182 2.75 11.75 -24.02
CA ASN A 182 2.36 12.26 -25.34
C ASN A 182 3.61 12.59 -26.20
N THR A 183 3.85 13.87 -26.49
CA THR A 183 5.05 14.34 -27.22
C THR A 183 6.24 14.67 -26.33
N ASN A 184 6.04 14.84 -25.02
CA ASN A 184 7.08 15.23 -24.07
C ASN A 184 7.90 14.02 -23.62
N THR A 185 9.20 14.21 -23.44
CA THR A 185 10.12 13.18 -22.96
C THR A 185 10.97 13.73 -21.82
N GLU A 186 11.04 12.95 -20.73
CA GLU A 186 11.84 13.19 -19.54
C GLU A 186 12.79 12.00 -19.31
N HIS A 187 13.93 12.28 -18.69
CA HIS A 187 15.02 11.35 -18.48
C HIS A 187 15.53 11.48 -17.04
N ASN A 188 15.44 10.41 -16.27
CA ASN A 188 15.83 10.40 -14.86
C ASN A 188 16.99 9.43 -14.64
N ILE A 189 18.02 9.91 -13.93
CA ILE A 189 19.08 9.06 -13.39
C ILE A 189 18.70 8.72 -11.96
N LEU A 190 18.63 7.43 -11.66
CA LEU A 190 18.26 6.93 -10.35
C LEU A 190 19.52 6.80 -9.51
N SER A 191 19.58 7.56 -8.42
CA SER A 191 20.64 7.41 -7.42
C SER A 191 20.47 6.08 -6.69
N ILE A 192 21.57 5.35 -6.54
CA ILE A 192 21.65 4.04 -5.86
C ILE A 192 21.91 4.23 -4.37
#